data_AF-A0A453RHI7-F1
#
_entry.id   AF-A0A453RHI7-F1
#
_cell.length_a   1.000
_cell.length_b   1.000
_cell.length_c   1.000
_cell.angle_alpha   90.00
_cell.angle_beta   90.00
_cell.angle_gamma   90.00
#
_symmetry.space_group_name_H-M   'P 1'
#
loop_
_entity.id
_entity.type
_entity.pdbx_description
1 polymer ?
#
loop_
_entity_poly.entity_id
_entity_poly.type
_entity_poly.pdbx_seq_one_letter_code
_entity_poly.pdbx_strand_id
1 'polypeptide(L)'
;MFACDRCSGGGTDDYNNVANAKPICDTSFGKYDICELAGDARAQGGPGATVTLVSPRAPPKEWQIKPYSRKYLDGLKAVTVRSVPNPGDAPQCTTQLNIPAMVIELGGLTGNYWHDFTDVLVPLFIGARRFNGEVQLLVVNLLPFWVDRYKRIFGQISRHDIVDFENDDGAVRCYPHVVVGYGSRKEFTIDPSLDETGGDYTMLDFTRFLRHAYSLPRDRPIKLGDVRPPGGRRRRPRMIILERTNSRKILNLPEVVAAAEAAGFKVTVAGRPKASYDEFTREMNSFDVMVGVHGAGLTNCVYLPTGAVFLQIVPYGRLEEIARTDFGDPARDMGLRYIEYSVAAEESSLMGVFGKEHPMIKDPAAIHLSGWGNVAEWYLGKQDVRINVERFRPSLLRALEHLQ
;
A
#
# COMPACT_ATOMS: atom_id res chain seq x y z
N MET A 1 2.53 35.66 34.08
CA MET A 1 2.18 35.32 35.47
C MET A 1 0.73 35.76 35.70
N PHE A 2 -0.23 34.89 35.40
CA PHE A 2 -1.58 34.93 35.96
C PHE A 2 -2.01 33.47 36.08
N ALA A 3 -2.25 33.06 37.32
CA ALA A 3 -2.54 31.70 37.73
C ALA A 3 -4.05 31.42 37.68
N CYS A 4 -4.34 30.11 37.63
CA CYS A 4 -5.63 29.45 37.71
C CYS A 4 -6.59 30.03 38.76
N ASP A 5 -7.90 29.86 38.52
CA ASP A 5 -8.72 29.07 39.44
C ASP A 5 -10.08 28.64 38.84
N ARG A 6 -10.35 27.33 38.97
CA ARG A 6 -11.62 26.61 39.19
C ARG A 6 -11.87 25.42 38.25
N CYS A 7 -11.50 24.25 38.77
CA CYS A 7 -12.21 23.00 38.50
C CYS A 7 -13.49 22.94 39.34
N SER A 8 -14.63 22.55 38.74
CA SER A 8 -15.63 21.63 39.34
C SER A 8 -16.94 21.53 38.52
N GLY A 9 -17.37 20.28 38.27
CA GLY A 9 -18.74 19.88 37.87
C GLY A 9 -18.98 19.88 36.35
N GLY A 10 -19.47 18.85 35.67
CA GLY A 10 -20.33 17.74 36.11
C GLY A 10 -21.64 17.81 35.31
N GLY A 11 -21.70 17.06 34.20
CA GLY A 11 -22.90 16.55 33.49
C GLY A 11 -24.04 17.50 33.11
N THR A 12 -24.37 17.55 31.80
CA THR A 12 -25.71 17.21 31.25
C THR A 12 -25.67 17.31 29.73
N ASP A 13 -25.83 16.17 29.06
CA ASP A 13 -26.82 15.96 28.00
C ASP A 13 -26.97 16.99 26.87
N ASP A 14 -26.18 16.82 25.80
CA ASP A 14 -26.55 17.25 24.45
C ASP A 14 -27.18 16.06 23.67
N TYR A 15 -28.31 15.59 24.17
CA TYR A 15 -29.19 14.64 23.49
C TYR A 15 -30.17 15.39 22.58
N ASN A 16 -29.78 15.75 21.35
CA ASN A 16 -30.71 16.04 20.23
C ASN A 16 -30.01 16.27 18.88
N ASN A 17 -29.07 15.40 18.49
CA ASN A 17 -28.53 15.39 17.12
C ASN A 17 -28.63 13.98 16.49
N VAL A 18 -29.86 13.50 16.31
CA VAL A 18 -30.13 12.25 15.56
C VAL A 18 -29.83 12.41 14.06
N ALA A 19 -29.65 13.64 13.57
CA ALA A 19 -29.35 13.94 12.17
C ALA A 19 -27.90 13.61 11.74
N ASN A 20 -26.97 13.33 12.68
CA ASN A 20 -25.54 13.14 12.39
C ASN A 20 -24.95 11.83 12.95
N ALA A 21 -25.78 10.83 13.28
CA ALA A 21 -25.25 9.53 13.68
C ALA A 21 -24.65 8.80 12.45
N LYS A 22 -23.34 8.55 12.48
CA LYS A 22 -22.63 7.77 11.44
C LYS A 22 -23.33 6.41 11.27
N PRO A 23 -23.66 5.98 10.04
CA PRO A 23 -24.30 4.68 9.84
C PRO A 23 -23.39 3.54 10.30
N ILE A 24 -23.97 2.41 10.74
CA ILE A 24 -23.21 1.22 11.16
C ILE A 24 -22.29 0.74 10.04
N CYS A 25 -22.79 0.74 8.81
CA CYS A 25 -22.03 0.40 7.60
C CYS A 25 -22.15 1.54 6.59
N ASP A 26 -21.00 2.01 6.10
CA ASP A 26 -20.90 2.89 4.95
C ASP A 26 -20.52 2.06 3.72
N THR A 27 -21.46 2.00 2.77
CA THR A 27 -21.29 1.31 1.48
C THR A 27 -21.34 2.28 0.30
N SER A 28 -21.35 3.58 0.57
CA SER A 28 -21.51 4.63 -0.44
C SER A 28 -20.27 4.79 -1.32
N PHE A 29 -19.09 4.49 -0.79
CA PHE A 29 -17.85 4.58 -1.54
C PHE A 29 -17.71 3.39 -2.50
N GLY A 30 -17.49 3.67 -3.79
CA GLY A 30 -17.48 2.65 -4.84
C GLY A 30 -16.37 1.60 -4.72
N LYS A 31 -15.28 1.92 -4.01
CA LYS A 31 -14.08 1.07 -3.95
C LYS A 31 -14.10 0.07 -2.79
N TYR A 32 -14.56 0.45 -1.60
CA TYR A 32 -14.61 -0.45 -0.43
C TYR A 32 -15.83 -0.14 0.44
N ASP A 33 -16.21 -1.10 1.28
CA ASP A 33 -17.21 -0.93 2.33
C ASP A 33 -16.52 -0.96 3.70
N ILE A 34 -17.08 -0.26 4.67
CA ILE A 34 -16.61 -0.32 6.06
C ILE A 34 -17.79 -0.29 7.02
N CYS A 35 -17.75 -1.14 8.04
CA CYS A 35 -18.69 -1.10 9.15
C CYS A 35 -17.97 -0.90 10.49
N GLU A 36 -18.53 -0.10 11.38
CA GLU A 36 -18.05 0.09 12.76
C GLU A 36 -19.16 -0.29 13.74
N LEU A 37 -18.94 -1.38 14.47
CA LEU A 37 -19.88 -1.96 15.42
C LEU A 37 -19.34 -1.75 16.83
N ALA A 38 -19.68 -0.62 17.45
CA ALA A 38 -19.28 -0.27 18.82
C ALA A 38 -20.34 -0.74 19.84
N GLY A 39 -19.93 -1.47 20.87
CA GLY A 39 -20.81 -2.06 21.89
C GLY A 39 -20.67 -3.59 21.98
N ASP A 40 -21.78 -4.29 22.23
CA ASP A 40 -21.82 -5.77 22.23
C ASP A 40 -21.80 -6.27 20.78
N ALA A 41 -20.59 -6.45 20.25
CA ALA A 41 -20.36 -6.95 18.90
C ALA A 41 -19.90 -8.42 18.95
N ARG A 42 -20.65 -9.31 18.29
CA ARG A 42 -20.42 -10.77 18.32
C ARG A 42 -20.01 -11.24 16.94
N ALA A 43 -18.75 -11.65 16.81
CA ALA A 43 -18.18 -12.20 15.58
C ALA A 43 -18.21 -13.72 15.63
N GLN A 44 -19.04 -14.33 14.79
CA GLN A 44 -19.16 -15.77 14.62
C GLN A 44 -18.40 -16.21 13.37
N GLY A 45 -17.35 -17.00 13.57
CA GLY A 45 -16.55 -17.56 12.49
C GLY A 45 -17.17 -18.83 11.91
N GLY A 46 -16.56 -19.37 10.86
CA GLY A 46 -17.09 -20.51 10.10
C GLY A 46 -17.51 -20.14 8.67
N PRO A 47 -17.99 -21.12 7.88
CA PRO A 47 -18.56 -20.86 6.56
C PRO A 47 -19.75 -19.89 6.67
N GLY A 48 -19.68 -18.75 5.97
CA GLY A 48 -20.70 -17.70 6.09
C GLY A 48 -20.57 -16.86 7.35
N ALA A 49 -19.34 -16.49 7.70
CA ALA A 49 -19.01 -15.71 8.88
C ALA A 49 -19.91 -14.46 9.05
N THR A 50 -20.27 -14.18 10.31
CA THR A 50 -21.24 -13.14 10.66
C THR A 50 -20.72 -12.25 11.78
N VAL A 51 -20.99 -10.95 11.70
CA VAL A 51 -20.75 -9.99 12.80
C VAL A 51 -22.07 -9.33 13.17
N THR A 52 -22.50 -9.54 14.41
CA THR A 52 -23.78 -9.03 14.93
C THR A 52 -23.55 -7.96 15.98
N LEU A 53 -24.08 -6.76 15.79
CA LEU A 53 -24.19 -5.73 16.83
C LEU A 53 -25.49 -5.91 17.60
N VAL A 54 -25.39 -6.10 18.92
CA VAL A 54 -26.54 -6.08 19.82
C VAL A 54 -26.69 -4.67 20.38
N SER A 55 -27.74 -3.97 19.98
CA SER A 55 -28.01 -2.60 20.45
C SER A 55 -29.51 -2.29 20.42
N PRO A 56 -30.14 -2.00 21.58
CA PRO A 56 -31.55 -1.60 21.64
C PRO A 56 -31.89 -0.35 20.82
N ARG A 57 -30.88 0.43 20.45
CA ARG A 57 -31.02 1.69 19.68
C ARG A 57 -30.79 1.49 18.18
N ALA A 58 -30.26 0.34 17.75
CA ALA A 58 -30.00 0.07 16.35
C ALA A 58 -31.22 -0.61 15.71
N PRO A 59 -31.76 -0.10 14.59
CA PRO A 59 -32.83 -0.79 13.87
C PRO A 59 -32.30 -2.11 13.29
N PRO A 60 -33.09 -3.21 13.32
CA PRO A 60 -32.71 -4.45 12.67
C PRO A 60 -32.37 -4.24 11.20
N LYS A 61 -31.15 -4.58 10.81
CA LYS A 61 -30.68 -4.45 9.43
C LYS A 61 -29.51 -5.37 9.19
N GLU A 62 -29.38 -5.83 7.95
CA GLU A 62 -28.33 -6.71 7.47
C GLU A 62 -27.63 -6.11 6.24
N TRP A 63 -26.33 -6.37 6.14
CA TRP A 63 -25.46 -6.00 5.04
C TRP A 63 -24.58 -7.19 4.64
N GLN A 64 -24.30 -7.29 3.35
CA GLN A 64 -23.31 -8.21 2.81
C GLN A 64 -22.06 -7.42 2.48
N ILE A 65 -20.99 -7.60 3.26
CA ILE A 65 -19.78 -6.79 3.20
C ILE A 65 -18.64 -7.65 2.70
N LYS A 66 -17.95 -7.22 1.63
CA LYS A 66 -16.66 -7.81 1.24
C LYS A 66 -15.57 -7.00 1.94
N PRO A 67 -14.93 -7.53 3.02
CA PRO A 67 -14.03 -6.73 3.84
C PRO A 67 -12.63 -6.61 3.18
N TYR A 68 -12.60 -6.05 1.97
CA TYR A 68 -11.43 -5.84 1.13
C TYR A 68 -11.46 -4.43 0.55
N SER A 69 -10.29 -3.84 0.34
CA SER A 69 -10.17 -2.46 -0.15
C SER A 69 -10.59 -2.25 -1.61
N ARG A 70 -10.97 -3.31 -2.34
CA ARG A 70 -11.57 -3.30 -3.69
C ARG A 70 -12.76 -4.27 -3.76
N LYS A 71 -13.91 -3.87 -3.23
CA LYS A 71 -15.12 -4.71 -3.09
C LYS A 71 -15.67 -5.26 -4.42
N TYR A 72 -15.36 -4.61 -5.53
CA TYR A 72 -15.84 -4.97 -6.86
C TYR A 72 -15.09 -6.14 -7.51
N LEU A 73 -14.03 -6.67 -6.86
CA LEU A 73 -13.34 -7.85 -7.38
C LEU A 73 -14.18 -9.12 -7.19
N ASP A 74 -14.04 -10.02 -8.17
CA ASP A 74 -14.62 -11.35 -8.15
C ASP A 74 -13.86 -12.27 -7.19
N GLY A 75 -14.53 -13.31 -6.69
CA GLY A 75 -13.93 -14.33 -5.82
C GLY A 75 -13.70 -13.90 -4.35
N LEU A 76 -13.97 -12.64 -4.00
CA LEU A 76 -13.97 -12.19 -2.61
C LEU A 76 -15.13 -12.78 -1.83
N LYS A 77 -14.87 -13.26 -0.61
CA LYS A 77 -15.91 -13.75 0.31
C LYS A 77 -16.56 -12.58 1.05
N ALA A 78 -17.88 -12.67 1.21
CA ALA A 78 -18.65 -11.70 1.97
C ALA A 78 -18.84 -12.16 3.41
N VAL A 79 -18.90 -11.20 4.32
CA VAL A 79 -19.26 -11.35 5.73
C VAL A 79 -20.63 -10.72 5.92
N THR A 80 -21.52 -11.45 6.57
CA THR A 80 -22.83 -10.92 6.94
C THR A 80 -22.66 -10.01 8.15
N VAL A 81 -22.91 -8.71 7.99
CA VAL A 81 -22.97 -7.77 9.11
C VAL A 81 -24.42 -7.51 9.43
N ARG A 82 -24.81 -7.57 10.70
CA ARG A 82 -26.19 -7.27 11.09
C ARG A 82 -26.27 -6.58 12.44
N SER A 83 -27.40 -5.92 12.67
CA SER A 83 -27.74 -5.33 13.97
C SER A 83 -29.07 -5.89 14.46
N VAL A 84 -29.15 -6.14 15.76
CA VAL A 84 -30.35 -6.66 16.43
C VAL A 84 -30.60 -5.92 17.75
N PRO A 85 -31.87 -5.72 18.14
CA PRO A 85 -32.22 -4.96 19.33
C PRO A 85 -32.03 -5.76 20.63
N ASN A 86 -32.20 -7.09 20.58
CA ASN A 86 -32.19 -7.93 21.77
C ASN A 86 -31.01 -8.92 21.76
N PRO A 87 -30.38 -9.18 22.93
CA PRO A 87 -29.33 -10.19 23.07
C PRO A 87 -29.73 -11.61 22.66
N GLY A 88 -31.02 -11.95 22.75
CA GLY A 88 -31.57 -13.27 22.37
C GLY A 88 -31.60 -13.52 20.86
N ASP A 89 -31.53 -12.46 20.05
CA ASP A 89 -31.53 -12.53 18.58
C ASP A 89 -30.10 -12.70 18.00
N ALA A 90 -29.09 -12.70 18.89
CA ALA A 90 -27.68 -12.83 18.57
C ALA A 90 -27.10 -14.14 19.15
N PRO A 91 -26.09 -14.73 18.49
CA PRO A 91 -25.44 -15.94 18.99
C PRO A 91 -24.80 -15.71 20.37
N GLN A 92 -24.77 -16.74 21.21
CA GLN A 92 -24.16 -16.66 22.54
C GLN A 92 -22.63 -16.60 22.42
N CYS A 93 -21.99 -15.78 23.25
CA CYS A 93 -20.54 -15.68 23.28
C CYS A 93 -19.91 -17.00 23.73
N THR A 94 -19.01 -17.56 22.92
CA THR A 94 -18.11 -18.64 23.38
C THR A 94 -16.90 -18.06 24.11
N THR A 95 -16.50 -16.84 23.77
CA THR A 95 -15.40 -16.12 24.41
C THR A 95 -15.71 -14.63 24.44
N GLN A 96 -15.37 -13.95 25.54
CA GLN A 96 -15.42 -12.50 25.64
C GLN A 96 -14.02 -11.91 25.69
N LEU A 97 -13.79 -10.86 24.92
CA LEU A 97 -12.50 -10.20 24.76
C LEU A 97 -12.68 -8.70 24.99
N ASN A 98 -11.72 -8.08 25.69
CA ASN A 98 -11.75 -6.65 26.03
C ASN A 98 -10.91 -5.78 25.08
N ILE A 99 -10.67 -6.27 23.87
CA ILE A 99 -9.90 -5.61 22.81
C ILE A 99 -10.82 -5.41 21.59
N PRO A 100 -10.58 -4.42 20.72
CA PRO A 100 -11.27 -4.34 19.44
C PRO A 100 -10.83 -5.47 18.49
N ALA A 101 -11.63 -5.72 17.46
CA ALA A 101 -11.27 -6.59 16.35
C ALA A 101 -11.48 -5.93 14.99
N MET A 102 -10.73 -6.40 14.00
CA MET A 102 -10.90 -6.05 12.58
C MET A 102 -11.11 -7.30 11.76
N VAL A 103 -12.21 -7.36 11.01
CA VAL A 103 -12.48 -8.41 10.04
C VAL A 103 -11.97 -7.98 8.68
N ILE A 104 -11.07 -8.78 8.08
CA ILE A 104 -10.43 -8.52 6.80
C ILE A 104 -10.50 -9.76 5.90
N GLU A 105 -10.52 -9.56 4.58
CA GLU A 105 -10.44 -10.62 3.58
C GLU A 105 -9.04 -10.65 2.96
N LEU A 106 -8.41 -11.82 2.85
CA LEU A 106 -7.19 -12.01 2.09
C LEU A 106 -7.46 -12.81 0.81
N GLY A 107 -7.89 -12.12 -0.24
CA GLY A 107 -8.15 -12.71 -1.55
C GLY A 107 -7.81 -11.75 -2.67
N GLY A 108 -8.66 -11.67 -3.69
CA GLY A 108 -8.58 -10.66 -4.75
C GLY A 108 -7.24 -10.68 -5.47
N LEU A 109 -6.48 -9.58 -5.34
CA LEU A 109 -5.19 -9.39 -6.02
C LEU A 109 -3.98 -9.64 -5.11
N THR A 110 -4.22 -10.15 -3.89
CA THR A 110 -3.18 -10.53 -2.93
C THR A 110 -2.21 -11.54 -3.56
N GLY A 111 -0.92 -11.31 -3.38
CA GLY A 111 0.17 -12.05 -4.01
C GLY A 111 0.85 -11.29 -5.14
N ASN A 112 0.19 -10.31 -5.76
CA ASN A 112 0.87 -9.32 -6.58
C ASN A 112 1.50 -8.25 -5.67
N TYR A 113 2.80 -8.02 -5.84
CA TYR A 113 3.55 -7.21 -4.88
C TYR A 113 3.08 -5.75 -4.72
N TRP A 114 2.52 -5.14 -5.76
CA TRP A 114 1.95 -3.80 -5.64
C TRP A 114 0.61 -3.86 -4.91
N HIS A 115 -0.25 -4.81 -5.28
CA HIS A 115 -1.54 -5.03 -4.62
C HIS A 115 -1.43 -5.43 -3.15
N ASP A 116 -0.39 -6.21 -2.79
CA ASP A 116 -0.07 -6.51 -1.38
C ASP A 116 -0.03 -5.22 -0.55
N PHE A 117 0.57 -4.16 -1.06
CA PHE A 117 0.65 -2.89 -0.35
C PHE A 117 -0.58 -2.02 -0.54
N THR A 118 -0.98 -1.77 -1.79
CA THR A 118 -2.04 -0.81 -2.08
C THR A 118 -3.42 -1.28 -1.64
N ASP A 119 -3.66 -2.60 -1.66
CA ASP A 119 -4.97 -3.17 -1.40
C ASP A 119 -5.06 -3.83 -0.01
N VAL A 120 -3.92 -4.13 0.62
CA VAL A 120 -3.89 -4.76 1.95
C VAL A 120 -3.10 -3.92 2.95
N LEU A 121 -1.78 -3.85 2.85
CA LEU A 121 -0.94 -3.38 3.95
C LEU A 121 -1.10 -1.88 4.28
N VAL A 122 -1.21 -1.00 3.28
CA VAL A 122 -1.44 0.45 3.52
C VAL A 122 -2.84 0.69 4.09
N PRO A 123 -3.93 0.22 3.44
CA PRO A 123 -5.27 0.31 4.01
C PRO A 123 -5.40 -0.29 5.43
N LEU A 124 -4.77 -1.45 5.69
CA LEU A 124 -4.78 -2.09 7.00
C LEU A 124 -4.03 -1.26 8.04
N PHE A 125 -2.89 -0.66 7.67
CA PHE A 125 -2.18 0.26 8.54
C PHE A 125 -3.07 1.44 8.96
N ILE A 126 -3.76 2.09 8.02
CA ILE A 126 -4.69 3.20 8.32
C ILE A 126 -5.74 2.74 9.35
N GLY A 127 -6.44 1.64 9.07
CA GLY A 127 -7.54 1.16 9.90
C GLY A 127 -7.12 0.61 11.26
N ALA A 128 -5.97 -0.05 11.35
CA ALA A 128 -5.53 -0.77 12.55
C ALA A 128 -4.64 0.07 13.47
N ARG A 129 -3.86 1.02 12.92
CA ARG A 129 -2.84 1.75 13.71
C ARG A 129 -3.45 2.57 14.84
N ARG A 130 -4.69 3.05 14.68
CA ARG A 130 -5.47 3.73 15.74
C ARG A 130 -5.66 2.91 17.01
N PHE A 131 -5.54 1.59 16.94
CA PHE A 131 -5.62 0.70 18.12
C PHE A 131 -4.27 0.41 18.76
N ASN A 132 -3.18 0.98 18.24
CA ASN A 132 -1.82 0.88 18.81
C ASN A 132 -1.35 -0.56 19.12
N GLY A 133 -1.73 -1.52 18.28
CA GLY A 133 -1.40 -2.94 18.45
C GLY A 133 -2.42 -3.75 19.26
N GLU A 134 -3.34 -3.10 19.95
CA GLU A 134 -4.42 -3.75 20.72
C GLU A 134 -5.64 -3.99 19.85
N VAL A 135 -5.51 -4.79 18.79
CA VAL A 135 -6.61 -5.16 17.91
C VAL A 135 -6.43 -6.57 17.41
N GLN A 136 -7.45 -7.43 17.50
CA GLN A 136 -7.37 -8.77 16.93
C GLN A 136 -7.76 -8.76 15.44
N LEU A 137 -6.99 -9.42 14.59
CA LEU A 137 -7.33 -9.57 13.17
C LEU A 137 -8.09 -10.88 12.98
N LEU A 138 -9.31 -10.78 12.44
CA LEU A 138 -10.16 -11.89 12.04
C LEU A 138 -10.11 -11.97 10.52
N VAL A 139 -9.44 -12.99 9.99
CA VAL A 139 -9.14 -13.05 8.56
C VAL A 139 -10.03 -14.08 7.89
N VAL A 140 -10.83 -13.62 6.95
CA VAL A 140 -11.52 -14.48 5.99
C VAL A 140 -10.57 -14.80 4.85
N ASN A 141 -10.62 -16.04 4.36
CA ASN A 141 -9.72 -16.55 3.32
C ASN A 141 -8.24 -16.40 3.71
N LEU A 142 -7.88 -16.86 4.92
CA LEU A 142 -6.51 -16.73 5.42
C LEU A 142 -5.50 -17.38 4.45
N LEU A 143 -4.44 -16.64 4.13
CA LEU A 143 -3.32 -17.11 3.31
C LEU A 143 -2.05 -17.23 4.18
N PRO A 144 -1.79 -18.38 4.83
CA PRO A 144 -0.71 -18.50 5.82
C PRO A 144 0.68 -18.15 5.27
N PHE A 145 1.00 -18.57 4.04
CA PHE A 145 2.28 -18.27 3.40
C PHE A 145 2.49 -16.76 3.18
N TRP A 146 1.41 -16.03 2.91
CA TRP A 146 1.45 -14.60 2.66
C TRP A 146 1.55 -13.82 3.98
N VAL A 147 0.85 -14.27 5.01
CA VAL A 147 0.99 -13.71 6.37
C VAL A 147 2.40 -13.92 6.90
N ASP A 148 3.01 -15.10 6.72
CA ASP A 148 4.40 -15.35 7.14
C ASP A 148 5.39 -14.43 6.40
N ARG A 149 5.18 -14.21 5.09
CA ARG A 149 5.99 -13.27 4.29
C ARG A 149 6.01 -11.86 4.89
N TYR A 150 4.88 -11.40 5.42
CA TYR A 150 4.72 -10.06 6.01
C TYR A 150 4.63 -10.07 7.54
N LYS A 151 5.10 -11.13 8.21
CA LYS A 151 4.94 -11.30 9.67
C LYS A 151 5.50 -10.15 10.51
N ARG A 152 6.57 -9.50 10.03
CA ARG A 152 7.15 -8.31 10.67
C ARG A 152 6.16 -7.15 10.71
N ILE A 153 5.41 -6.97 9.62
CA ILE A 153 4.36 -5.94 9.52
C ILE A 153 3.18 -6.33 10.41
N PHE A 154 2.69 -7.57 10.30
CA PHE A 154 1.56 -8.04 11.11
C PHE A 154 1.83 -7.96 12.61
N GLY A 155 3.02 -8.37 13.06
CA GLY A 155 3.43 -8.26 14.47
C GLY A 155 3.62 -6.83 14.97
N GLN A 156 3.64 -5.83 14.08
CA GLN A 156 3.58 -4.41 14.46
C GLN A 156 2.17 -3.82 14.36
N ILE A 157 1.29 -4.42 13.55
CA ILE A 157 -0.13 -4.05 13.43
C ILE A 157 -0.91 -4.53 14.65
N SER A 158 -0.64 -5.76 15.09
CA SER A 158 -1.35 -6.40 16.21
C SER A 158 -0.40 -7.17 17.10
N ARG A 159 -0.66 -7.14 18.42
CA ARG A 159 0.00 -7.96 19.44
C ARG A 159 -0.73 -9.29 19.68
N HIS A 160 -1.87 -9.49 19.03
CA HIS A 160 -2.74 -10.65 19.19
C HIS A 160 -2.59 -11.59 18.00
N ASP A 161 -2.84 -12.87 18.23
CA ASP A 161 -2.80 -13.86 17.15
C ASP A 161 -3.89 -13.58 16.12
N ILE A 162 -3.52 -13.78 14.85
CA ILE A 162 -4.44 -13.73 13.71
C ILE A 162 -5.34 -14.96 13.76
N VAL A 163 -6.65 -14.74 13.68
CA VAL A 163 -7.65 -15.81 13.64
C VAL A 163 -7.99 -16.12 12.18
N ASP A 164 -7.93 -17.39 11.80
CA ASP A 164 -8.58 -17.88 10.58
C ASP A 164 -10.08 -17.89 10.79
N PHE A 165 -10.75 -16.79 10.46
CA PHE A 165 -12.14 -16.56 10.81
C PHE A 165 -13.10 -17.45 10.03
N GLU A 166 -12.69 -17.89 8.83
CA GLU A 166 -13.49 -18.81 8.02
C GLU A 166 -13.45 -20.24 8.57
N ASN A 167 -12.31 -20.70 9.08
CA ASN A 167 -12.11 -22.06 9.57
C ASN A 167 -12.18 -22.17 11.10
N ASP A 168 -13.00 -21.33 11.72
CA ASP A 168 -13.07 -21.12 13.17
C ASP A 168 -14.17 -21.94 13.88
N ASP A 169 -14.67 -22.99 13.23
CA ASP A 169 -15.61 -23.98 13.77
C ASP A 169 -16.86 -23.39 14.46
N GLY A 170 -17.36 -22.24 13.99
CA GLY A 170 -18.57 -21.62 14.55
C GLY A 170 -18.35 -20.83 15.84
N ALA A 171 -17.11 -20.62 16.29
CA ALA A 171 -16.83 -19.91 17.54
C ALA A 171 -17.33 -18.46 17.49
N VAL A 172 -17.85 -17.98 18.61
CA VAL A 172 -18.48 -16.66 18.75
C VAL A 172 -17.66 -15.82 19.72
N ARG A 173 -16.83 -14.94 19.16
CA ARG A 173 -16.01 -14.01 19.96
C ARG A 173 -16.74 -12.69 20.10
N CYS A 174 -16.92 -12.26 21.34
CA CYS A 174 -17.59 -11.01 21.66
C CYS A 174 -16.54 -9.95 22.02
N TYR A 175 -16.66 -8.79 21.37
CA TYR A 175 -15.74 -7.66 21.49
C TYR A 175 -16.51 -6.39 21.85
N PRO A 176 -15.88 -5.42 22.52
CA PRO A 176 -16.44 -4.08 22.73
C PRO A 176 -16.53 -3.26 21.44
N HIS A 177 -15.80 -3.63 20.40
CA HIS A 177 -15.77 -2.93 19.13
C HIS A 177 -15.28 -3.86 18.01
N VAL A 178 -16.03 -3.96 16.90
CA VAL A 178 -15.60 -4.68 15.69
C VAL A 178 -15.69 -3.76 14.49
N VAL A 179 -14.62 -3.73 13.70
CA VAL A 179 -14.58 -3.07 12.40
C VAL A 179 -14.61 -4.15 11.33
N VAL A 180 -15.49 -4.02 10.34
CA VAL A 180 -15.56 -4.96 9.21
C VAL A 180 -15.18 -4.22 7.94
N GLY A 181 -14.09 -4.65 7.30
CA GLY A 181 -13.54 -3.98 6.13
C GLY A 181 -12.51 -2.91 6.47
N TYR A 182 -11.80 -2.49 5.42
CA TYR A 182 -10.70 -1.54 5.49
C TYR A 182 -10.42 -1.01 4.07
N GLY A 183 -9.81 0.18 3.96
CA GLY A 183 -9.63 0.81 2.66
C GLY A 183 -8.73 2.04 2.71
N SER A 184 -8.32 2.50 1.52
CA SER A 184 -7.70 3.82 1.32
C SER A 184 -8.43 4.55 0.20
N ARG A 185 -8.61 5.86 0.37
CA ARG A 185 -9.24 6.74 -0.62
C ARG A 185 -8.29 7.18 -1.73
N LYS A 186 -6.98 6.99 -1.56
CA LYS A 186 -5.95 7.32 -2.55
C LYS A 186 -5.11 6.08 -2.89
N GLU A 187 -4.76 5.91 -4.16
CA GLU A 187 -4.02 4.73 -4.63
C GLU A 187 -2.57 4.73 -4.10
N PHE A 188 -2.16 3.60 -3.50
CA PHE A 188 -0.82 3.33 -2.95
C PHE A 188 -0.21 4.43 -2.04
N THR A 189 -1.05 5.28 -1.44
CA THR A 189 -0.61 6.32 -0.51
C THR A 189 -1.71 6.64 0.50
N ILE A 190 -1.40 7.51 1.44
CA ILE A 190 -2.30 7.94 2.51
C ILE A 190 -2.51 9.45 2.36
N ASP A 191 -3.76 9.85 2.22
CA ASP A 191 -4.19 11.24 2.27
C ASP A 191 -4.89 11.48 3.61
N PRO A 192 -4.25 12.18 4.57
CA PRO A 192 -4.84 12.44 5.88
C PRO A 192 -6.18 13.17 5.79
N SER A 193 -6.39 14.02 4.78
CA SER A 193 -7.64 14.78 4.63
C SER A 193 -8.83 13.90 4.24
N LEU A 194 -8.56 12.67 3.80
CA LEU A 194 -9.54 11.67 3.40
C LEU A 194 -9.64 10.52 4.40
N ASP A 195 -8.89 10.57 5.51
CA ASP A 195 -8.90 9.54 6.55
C ASP A 195 -10.07 9.76 7.53
N GLU A 196 -11.10 8.93 7.40
CA GLU A 196 -12.28 8.97 8.26
C GLU A 196 -12.11 8.18 9.57
N THR A 197 -10.93 7.57 9.79
CA THR A 197 -10.63 6.84 11.02
C THR A 197 -10.16 7.75 12.16
N GLY A 198 -9.83 9.01 11.85
CA GLY A 198 -9.34 10.01 12.81
C GLY A 198 -7.88 9.82 13.23
N GLY A 199 -7.10 9.07 12.45
CA GLY A 199 -5.69 8.78 12.74
C GLY A 199 -4.71 9.85 12.27
N ASP A 200 -5.11 10.71 11.33
CA ASP A 200 -4.27 11.71 10.66
C ASP A 200 -2.95 11.14 10.11
N TYR A 201 -2.95 9.86 9.73
CA TYR A 201 -1.76 9.17 9.28
C TYR A 201 -1.32 9.63 7.89
N THR A 202 -0.02 9.71 7.67
CA THR A 202 0.59 10.01 6.37
C THR A 202 1.35 8.82 5.84
N MET A 203 1.71 8.86 4.55
CA MET A 203 2.61 7.86 3.98
C MET A 203 4.02 7.89 4.59
N LEU A 204 4.43 9.01 5.21
CA LEU A 204 5.63 9.07 6.05
C LEU A 204 5.50 8.23 7.32
N ASP A 205 4.31 8.18 7.94
CA ASP A 205 4.08 7.34 9.11
C ASP A 205 4.10 5.86 8.76
N PHE A 206 3.56 5.49 7.60
CA PHE A 206 3.65 4.13 7.09
C PHE A 206 5.11 3.71 6.81
N THR A 207 5.91 4.55 6.14
CA THR A 207 7.33 4.23 5.90
C THR A 207 8.14 4.16 7.19
N ARG A 208 7.88 5.03 8.18
CA ARG A 208 8.47 4.91 9.53
C ARG A 208 8.07 3.60 10.22
N PHE A 209 6.80 3.22 10.12
CA PHE A 209 6.27 1.97 10.64
C PHE A 209 6.99 0.76 10.02
N LEU A 210 7.16 0.72 8.70
CA LEU A 210 7.92 -0.35 8.03
C LEU A 210 9.38 -0.38 8.49
N ARG A 211 10.01 0.79 8.61
CA ARG A 211 11.38 0.87 9.11
C ARG A 211 11.53 0.32 10.51
N HIS A 212 10.57 0.58 11.39
CA HIS A 212 10.53 -0.04 12.72
C HIS A 212 10.35 -1.56 12.64
N ALA A 213 9.36 -2.03 11.85
CA ALA A 213 9.04 -3.44 11.69
C ALA A 213 10.25 -4.29 11.24
N TYR A 214 11.08 -3.76 10.33
CA TYR A 214 12.24 -4.46 9.79
C TYR A 214 13.58 -4.04 10.42
N SER A 215 13.55 -3.14 11.42
CA SER A 215 14.74 -2.58 12.07
C SER A 215 15.72 -1.96 11.07
N LEU A 216 15.20 -1.14 10.15
CA LEU A 216 15.95 -0.55 9.05
C LEU A 216 16.82 0.62 9.52
N PRO A 217 18.16 0.53 9.39
CA PRO A 217 19.09 1.44 10.06
C PRO A 217 19.17 2.83 9.41
N ARG A 218 18.85 2.98 8.12
CA ARG A 218 19.01 4.25 7.40
C ARG A 218 17.70 5.01 7.32
N ASP A 219 17.71 6.23 7.82
CA ASP A 219 16.61 7.19 7.71
C ASP A 219 16.75 8.16 6.55
N ARG A 220 17.99 8.47 6.15
CA ARG A 220 18.30 9.39 5.06
C ARG A 220 19.32 8.82 4.07
N PRO A 221 19.28 9.26 2.80
CA PRO A 221 20.32 8.94 1.84
C PRO A 221 21.64 9.64 2.21
N ILE A 222 22.71 9.30 1.50
CA ILE A 222 23.97 10.05 1.62
C ILE A 222 23.76 11.50 1.20
N LYS A 223 24.47 12.43 1.87
CA LYS A 223 24.67 13.80 1.40
C LYS A 223 26.07 13.95 0.84
N LEU A 224 26.19 14.38 -0.41
CA LEU A 224 27.47 14.50 -1.12
C LEU A 224 28.36 15.66 -0.61
N GLY A 225 27.78 16.59 0.17
CA GLY A 225 28.48 17.71 0.80
C GLY A 225 29.16 17.42 2.14
N ASP A 226 28.74 16.41 2.90
CA ASP A 226 29.01 16.40 4.36
C ASP A 226 30.31 15.67 4.80
N VAL A 227 30.96 14.84 3.97
CA VAL A 227 32.17 14.11 4.42
C VAL A 227 33.14 13.83 3.27
N ARG A 228 34.26 14.56 3.22
CA ARG A 228 35.52 13.99 2.73
C ARG A 228 36.16 13.28 3.93
N PRO A 229 36.30 11.94 3.94
CA PRO A 229 37.11 11.29 4.95
C PRO A 229 38.55 11.85 4.83
N PRO A 230 39.28 12.10 5.94
CA PRO A 230 40.69 12.47 5.87
C PRO A 230 41.45 11.41 5.06
N GLY A 231 41.99 11.77 3.89
CA GLY A 231 42.70 10.85 2.99
C GLY A 231 41.81 9.85 2.20
N GLY A 232 40.48 9.95 2.27
CA GLY A 232 39.57 9.00 1.60
C GLY A 232 39.01 9.50 0.25
N ARG A 233 38.72 8.56 -0.66
CA ARG A 233 37.96 8.85 -1.89
C ARG A 233 36.53 9.31 -1.54
N ARG A 234 36.00 10.26 -2.31
CA ARG A 234 34.60 10.73 -2.19
C ARG A 234 33.66 9.52 -2.31
N ARG A 235 32.80 9.30 -1.30
CA ARG A 235 31.90 8.15 -1.27
C ARG A 235 30.85 8.30 -2.38
N ARG A 236 30.78 7.32 -3.29
CA ARG A 236 29.80 7.29 -4.38
C ARG A 236 28.41 6.90 -3.83
N PRO A 237 27.33 7.59 -4.22
CA PRO A 237 25.98 7.17 -3.87
C PRO A 237 25.67 5.81 -4.47
N ARG A 238 24.96 4.98 -3.72
CA ARG A 238 24.57 3.63 -4.14
C ARG A 238 23.28 3.72 -4.94
N MET A 239 23.32 3.24 -6.17
CA MET A 239 22.15 3.13 -7.04
C MET A 239 21.80 1.66 -7.22
N ILE A 240 20.54 1.32 -7.07
CA ILE A 240 19.99 0.03 -7.50
C ILE A 240 19.19 0.22 -8.78
N ILE A 241 19.43 -0.64 -9.77
CA ILE A 241 18.60 -0.75 -10.98
C ILE A 241 17.83 -2.07 -10.87
N LEU A 242 16.51 -1.96 -10.83
CA LEU A 242 15.61 -3.10 -10.78
C LEU A 242 15.39 -3.65 -12.20
N GLU A 243 15.99 -4.81 -12.45
CA GLU A 243 15.85 -5.54 -13.70
C GLU A 243 14.53 -6.31 -13.74
N ARG A 244 13.92 -6.36 -14.93
CA ARG A 244 12.74 -7.17 -15.22
C ARG A 244 13.15 -8.30 -16.16
N THR A 245 12.58 -9.49 -15.95
CA THR A 245 12.92 -10.70 -16.74
C THR A 245 11.80 -11.13 -17.70
N ASN A 246 10.57 -10.68 -17.48
CA ASN A 246 9.40 -11.18 -18.21
C ASN A 246 8.91 -10.19 -19.28
N SER A 247 8.63 -8.94 -18.88
CA SER A 247 8.19 -7.85 -19.76
C SER A 247 8.78 -6.53 -19.30
N ARG A 248 8.78 -5.50 -20.17
CA ARG A 248 9.34 -4.18 -19.90
C ARG A 248 10.81 -4.24 -19.50
N LYS A 249 11.57 -5.14 -20.13
CA LYS A 249 13.00 -5.34 -19.89
C LYS A 249 13.79 -4.15 -20.43
N ILE A 250 14.90 -3.81 -19.80
CA ILE A 250 15.86 -2.83 -20.34
C ILE A 250 16.80 -3.60 -21.28
N LEU A 251 16.62 -3.45 -22.59
CA LEU A 251 17.32 -4.21 -23.61
C LEU A 251 18.82 -3.88 -23.70
N ASN A 252 19.19 -2.67 -23.31
CA ASN A 252 20.58 -2.20 -23.27
C ASN A 252 21.06 -1.91 -21.84
N LEU A 253 20.69 -2.76 -20.88
CA LEU A 253 21.02 -2.59 -19.47
C LEU A 253 22.53 -2.33 -19.21
N PRO A 254 23.50 -3.00 -19.87
CA PRO A 254 24.92 -2.69 -19.70
C PRO A 254 25.28 -1.25 -20.04
N GLU A 255 24.67 -0.66 -21.07
CA GLU A 255 24.89 0.73 -21.48
C GLU A 255 24.32 1.70 -20.43
N VAL A 256 23.14 1.38 -19.86
CA VAL A 256 22.51 2.16 -18.79
C VAL A 256 23.33 2.12 -17.50
N VAL A 257 23.86 0.95 -17.14
CA VAL A 257 24.76 0.78 -15.99
C VAL A 257 26.03 1.62 -16.19
N ALA A 258 26.69 1.50 -17.35
CA ALA A 258 27.89 2.26 -17.65
C ALA A 258 27.64 3.78 -17.58
N ALA A 259 26.49 4.25 -18.07
CA ALA A 259 26.10 5.66 -17.98
C ALA A 259 25.91 6.14 -16.54
N ALA A 260 25.25 5.33 -15.69
CA ALA A 260 25.08 5.65 -14.27
C ALA A 260 26.41 5.62 -13.50
N GLU A 261 27.30 4.68 -13.78
CA GLU A 261 28.64 4.65 -13.20
C GLU A 261 29.49 5.85 -13.64
N ALA A 262 29.41 6.24 -14.91
CA ALA A 262 30.05 7.43 -15.45
C ALA A 262 29.51 8.73 -14.84
N ALA A 263 28.21 8.78 -14.51
CA ALA A 263 27.62 9.88 -13.77
C ALA A 263 28.14 9.98 -12.32
N GLY A 264 28.64 8.88 -11.74
CA GLY A 264 29.28 8.86 -10.42
C GLY A 264 28.63 7.94 -9.39
N PHE A 265 27.66 7.12 -9.79
CA PHE A 265 27.02 6.15 -8.91
C PHE A 265 27.86 4.88 -8.71
N LYS A 266 27.65 4.20 -7.59
CA LYS A 266 28.00 2.79 -7.42
C LYS A 266 26.75 1.97 -7.72
N VAL A 267 26.70 1.31 -8.86
CA VAL A 267 25.50 0.65 -9.37
C VAL A 267 25.42 -0.80 -8.87
N THR A 268 24.22 -1.26 -8.56
CA THR A 268 23.87 -2.66 -8.31
C THR A 268 22.64 -3.00 -9.14
N VAL A 269 22.67 -4.12 -9.85
CA VAL A 269 21.53 -4.62 -10.60
C VAL A 269 20.86 -5.72 -9.79
N ALA A 270 19.55 -5.63 -9.59
CA ALA A 270 18.79 -6.64 -8.88
C ALA A 270 17.49 -6.98 -9.62
N GLY A 271 17.19 -8.27 -9.73
CA GLY A 271 15.92 -8.76 -10.26
C GLY A 271 14.95 -9.15 -9.15
N ARG A 272 14.28 -10.30 -9.30
CA ARG A 272 13.48 -10.88 -8.21
C ARG A 272 14.39 -11.23 -7.02
N PRO A 273 13.94 -11.00 -5.76
CA PRO A 273 14.71 -11.35 -4.57
C PRO A 273 15.08 -12.84 -4.58
N LYS A 274 16.37 -13.14 -4.39
CA LYS A 274 16.86 -14.51 -4.12
C LYS A 274 17.01 -14.78 -2.63
N ALA A 275 17.12 -13.71 -1.84
CA ALA A 275 17.23 -13.72 -0.40
C ALA A 275 15.85 -13.74 0.28
N SER A 276 15.83 -13.92 1.60
CA SER A 276 14.59 -13.74 2.37
C SER A 276 14.03 -12.33 2.21
N TYR A 277 12.73 -12.16 2.42
CA TYR A 277 12.10 -10.85 2.31
C TYR A 277 12.75 -9.84 3.27
N ASP A 278 13.03 -10.24 4.52
CA ASP A 278 13.74 -9.42 5.52
C ASP A 278 15.11 -8.93 5.02
N GLU A 279 15.94 -9.80 4.44
CA GLU A 279 17.24 -9.42 3.90
C GLU A 279 17.11 -8.44 2.74
N PHE A 280 16.16 -8.69 1.85
CA PHE A 280 15.92 -7.82 0.70
C PHE A 280 15.44 -6.44 1.12
N THR A 281 14.56 -6.31 2.13
CA THR A 281 14.15 -4.99 2.66
C THR A 281 15.34 -4.19 3.22
N ARG A 282 16.25 -4.85 3.95
CA ARG A 282 17.49 -4.22 4.45
C ARG A 282 18.43 -3.81 3.33
N GLU A 283 18.54 -4.64 2.29
CA GLU A 283 19.31 -4.31 1.11
C GLU A 283 18.75 -3.07 0.40
N MET A 284 17.43 -3.00 0.20
CA MET A 284 16.76 -1.83 -0.38
C MET A 284 17.03 -0.56 0.42
N ASN A 285 16.96 -0.62 1.76
CA ASN A 285 17.25 0.51 2.63
C ASN A 285 18.72 1.00 2.55
N SER A 286 19.61 0.20 1.95
CA SER A 286 21.02 0.57 1.78
C SER A 286 21.28 1.52 0.60
N PHE A 287 20.32 1.71 -0.32
CA PHE A 287 20.49 2.51 -1.52
C PHE A 287 20.08 3.97 -1.34
N ASP A 288 20.74 4.84 -2.11
CA ASP A 288 20.47 6.28 -2.16
C ASP A 288 19.59 6.64 -3.37
N VAL A 289 19.64 5.80 -4.42
CA VAL A 289 18.82 5.93 -5.64
C VAL A 289 18.28 4.57 -6.05
N MET A 290 16.99 4.50 -6.39
CA MET A 290 16.37 3.34 -7.04
C MET A 290 15.90 3.72 -8.44
N VAL A 291 16.24 2.89 -9.42
CA VAL A 291 15.84 3.02 -10.82
C VAL A 291 15.07 1.77 -11.23
N GLY A 292 14.00 1.91 -11.99
CA GLY A 292 13.40 0.76 -12.65
C GLY A 292 12.24 1.13 -13.57
N VAL A 293 11.89 0.18 -14.44
CA VAL A 293 10.74 0.34 -15.35
C VAL A 293 9.44 0.09 -14.58
N HIS A 294 8.45 0.96 -14.82
CA HIS A 294 7.14 0.94 -14.18
C HIS A 294 6.59 -0.48 -14.03
N GLY A 295 6.06 -0.81 -12.85
CA GLY A 295 5.41 -2.06 -12.51
C GLY A 295 5.67 -2.50 -11.07
N ALA A 296 5.08 -3.63 -10.66
CA ALA A 296 4.99 -4.02 -9.25
C ALA A 296 6.32 -4.14 -8.48
N GLY A 297 7.46 -4.36 -9.16
CA GLY A 297 8.77 -4.37 -8.50
C GLY A 297 9.16 -3.01 -7.91
N LEU A 298 8.59 -1.90 -8.39
CA LEU A 298 8.88 -0.56 -7.89
C LEU A 298 8.27 -0.29 -6.52
N THR A 299 7.37 -1.14 -6.01
CA THR A 299 6.84 -1.07 -4.64
C THR A 299 7.96 -1.09 -3.59
N ASN A 300 9.15 -1.60 -3.93
CA ASN A 300 10.32 -1.54 -3.06
C ASN A 300 10.78 -0.12 -2.69
N CYS A 301 10.24 0.93 -3.33
CA CYS A 301 10.47 2.31 -2.94
C CYS A 301 10.11 2.58 -1.48
N VAL A 302 9.14 1.84 -0.90
CA VAL A 302 8.70 2.01 0.50
C VAL A 302 9.81 1.75 1.53
N TYR A 303 10.87 1.04 1.13
CA TYR A 303 12.01 0.70 2.00
C TYR A 303 13.19 1.66 1.85
N LEU A 304 13.14 2.57 0.87
CA LEU A 304 14.19 3.56 0.70
C LEU A 304 14.21 4.54 1.88
N PRO A 305 15.39 5.08 2.23
CA PRO A 305 15.47 6.17 3.20
C PRO A 305 14.66 7.39 2.74
N THR A 306 14.04 8.12 3.67
CA THR A 306 13.34 9.37 3.36
C THR A 306 14.31 10.37 2.71
N GLY A 307 13.90 10.96 1.59
CA GLY A 307 14.72 11.85 0.77
C GLY A 307 15.59 11.14 -0.28
N ALA A 308 15.64 9.80 -0.30
CA ALA A 308 16.28 9.06 -1.39
C ALA A 308 15.60 9.34 -2.74
N VAL A 309 16.31 9.08 -3.82
CA VAL A 309 15.81 9.33 -5.17
C VAL A 309 15.14 8.08 -5.72
N PHE A 310 13.96 8.24 -6.29
CA PHE A 310 13.26 7.20 -7.03
C PHE A 310 13.04 7.65 -8.46
N LEU A 311 13.73 6.98 -9.39
CA LEU A 311 13.67 7.24 -10.82
C LEU A 311 12.84 6.14 -11.50
N GLN A 312 11.65 6.51 -11.92
CA GLN A 312 10.74 5.62 -12.63
C GLN A 312 10.89 5.81 -14.14
N ILE A 313 11.20 4.72 -14.84
CA ILE A 313 11.16 4.66 -16.30
C ILE A 313 9.72 4.29 -16.69
N VAL A 314 9.04 5.19 -17.38
CA VAL A 314 7.65 5.00 -17.83
C VAL A 314 7.67 4.47 -19.25
N PRO A 315 7.16 3.24 -19.51
CA PRO A 315 7.12 2.69 -20.86
C PRO A 315 6.30 3.55 -21.81
N TYR A 316 6.53 3.37 -23.10
CA TYR A 316 5.81 4.08 -24.14
C TYR A 316 4.30 3.76 -24.11
N GLY A 317 3.45 4.66 -24.62
CA GLY A 317 2.02 4.40 -24.79
C GLY A 317 1.11 5.24 -23.89
N ARG A 318 1.51 6.48 -23.58
CA ARG A 318 0.74 7.43 -22.75
C ARG A 318 0.43 6.88 -21.35
N LEU A 319 1.45 6.35 -20.68
CA LEU A 319 1.33 5.73 -19.36
C LEU A 319 1.68 6.70 -18.21
N GLU A 320 2.01 7.96 -18.49
CA GLU A 320 2.52 8.93 -17.52
C GLU A 320 1.51 9.21 -16.40
N GLU A 321 0.23 9.34 -16.72
CA GLU A 321 -0.84 9.54 -15.73
C GLU A 321 -1.00 8.34 -14.78
N ILE A 322 -0.94 7.12 -15.33
CA ILE A 322 -0.99 5.87 -14.56
C ILE A 322 0.26 5.75 -13.69
N ALA A 323 1.43 5.97 -14.28
CA ALA A 323 2.72 5.94 -13.60
C ALA A 323 2.78 6.95 -12.44
N ARG A 324 2.25 8.16 -12.63
CA ARG A 324 2.18 9.19 -11.60
C ARG A 324 1.24 8.77 -10.47
N THR A 325 0.05 8.28 -10.79
CA THR A 325 -0.93 7.84 -9.79
C THR A 325 -0.42 6.65 -8.97
N ASP A 326 0.18 5.66 -9.64
CA ASP A 326 0.62 4.42 -9.01
C ASP A 326 1.91 4.58 -8.19
N PHE A 327 2.77 5.54 -8.53
CA PHE A 327 4.12 5.64 -7.96
C PHE A 327 4.65 7.05 -7.81
N GLY A 328 4.38 7.96 -8.74
CA GLY A 328 4.87 9.34 -8.67
C GLY A 328 4.38 10.10 -7.44
N ASP A 329 3.06 10.17 -7.26
CA ASP A 329 2.44 10.85 -6.12
C ASP A 329 2.72 10.10 -4.81
N PRO A 330 2.55 8.76 -4.74
CA PRO A 330 2.98 7.97 -3.57
C PRO A 330 4.43 8.20 -3.16
N ALA A 331 5.37 8.26 -4.10
CA ALA A 331 6.77 8.50 -3.78
C ALA A 331 7.01 9.87 -3.13
N ARG A 332 6.31 10.91 -3.59
CA ARG A 332 6.39 12.23 -2.96
C ARG A 332 5.79 12.23 -1.57
N ASP A 333 4.65 11.56 -1.38
CA ASP A 333 3.99 11.42 -0.09
C ASP A 333 4.84 10.59 0.91
N MET A 334 5.65 9.63 0.42
CA MET A 334 6.68 8.91 1.20
C MET A 334 7.90 9.79 1.54
N GLY A 335 7.97 11.02 1.03
CA GLY A 335 9.11 11.93 1.19
C GLY A 335 10.32 11.59 0.31
N LEU A 336 10.14 10.83 -0.77
CA LEU A 336 11.19 10.55 -1.75
C LEU A 336 11.30 11.67 -2.79
N ARG A 337 12.45 11.74 -3.46
CA ARG A 337 12.68 12.61 -4.62
C ARG A 337 12.36 11.85 -5.89
N TYR A 338 11.19 12.13 -6.46
CA TYR A 338 10.70 11.44 -7.65
C TYR A 338 11.25 12.05 -8.95
N ILE A 339 11.72 11.19 -9.85
CA ILE A 339 12.12 11.53 -11.23
C ILE A 339 11.39 10.59 -12.18
N GLU A 340 10.76 11.15 -13.20
CA GLU A 340 10.16 10.40 -14.30
C GLU A 340 11.10 10.43 -15.52
N TYR A 341 11.26 9.28 -16.18
CA TYR A 341 11.83 9.18 -17.52
C TYR A 341 10.82 8.52 -18.45
N SER A 342 10.16 9.32 -19.29
CA SER A 342 9.16 8.84 -20.24
C SER A 342 9.83 8.35 -21.54
N VAL A 343 9.61 7.08 -21.83
CA VAL A 343 10.19 6.37 -22.98
C VAL A 343 9.55 6.86 -24.28
N ALA A 344 10.35 7.27 -25.25
CA ALA A 344 9.86 7.63 -26.57
C ALA A 344 9.52 6.40 -27.41
N ALA A 345 8.78 6.62 -28.50
CA ALA A 345 8.36 5.55 -29.39
C ALA A 345 9.56 4.77 -29.94
N GLU A 346 10.65 5.46 -30.31
CA GLU A 346 11.89 4.89 -30.86
C GLU A 346 12.66 4.03 -29.84
N GLU A 347 12.40 4.20 -28.56
CA GLU A 347 12.99 3.41 -27.48
C GLU A 347 12.13 2.17 -27.13
N SER A 348 10.90 2.09 -27.62
CA SER A 348 10.01 0.95 -27.40
C SER A 348 10.27 -0.15 -28.42
N SER A 349 10.30 -1.41 -27.97
CA SER A 349 10.36 -2.57 -28.87
C SER A 349 9.14 -2.64 -29.80
N LEU A 350 8.02 -2.02 -29.43
CA LEU A 350 6.81 -1.98 -30.26
C LEU A 350 7.06 -1.27 -31.60
N MET A 351 7.99 -0.30 -31.65
CA MET A 351 8.35 0.38 -32.89
C MET A 351 8.88 -0.61 -33.94
N GLY A 352 9.73 -1.56 -33.51
CA GLY A 352 10.24 -2.60 -34.41
C GLY A 352 9.19 -3.64 -34.82
N VAL A 353 8.22 -3.91 -33.94
CA VAL A 353 7.16 -4.90 -34.19
C VAL A 353 6.10 -4.36 -35.15
N PHE A 354 5.63 -3.14 -34.93
CA PHE A 354 4.48 -2.58 -35.64
C PHE A 354 4.85 -1.55 -36.70
N GLY A 355 6.02 -0.93 -36.60
CA GLY A 355 6.42 0.20 -37.44
C GLY A 355 5.72 1.51 -37.06
N LYS A 356 6.29 2.62 -37.54
CA LYS A 356 5.91 3.99 -37.17
C LYS A 356 4.45 4.35 -37.47
N GLU A 357 3.91 3.86 -38.58
CA GLU A 357 2.57 4.25 -39.05
C GLU A 357 1.43 3.46 -38.39
N HIS A 358 1.73 2.40 -37.65
CA HIS A 358 0.71 1.57 -37.03
C HIS A 358 0.03 2.30 -35.85
N PRO A 359 -1.29 2.16 -35.64
CA PRO A 359 -2.02 2.86 -34.57
C PRO A 359 -1.43 2.67 -33.16
N MET A 360 -0.88 1.49 -32.87
CA MET A 360 -0.17 1.20 -31.61
C MET A 360 0.98 2.18 -31.30
N ILE A 361 1.57 2.80 -32.33
CA ILE A 361 2.68 3.76 -32.24
C ILE A 361 2.23 5.18 -32.59
N LYS A 362 1.33 5.35 -33.55
CA LYS A 362 0.92 6.69 -33.99
C LYS A 362 -0.17 7.30 -33.11
N ASP A 363 -1.03 6.46 -32.53
CA ASP A 363 -2.17 6.90 -31.73
C ASP A 363 -2.40 6.02 -30.49
N PRO A 364 -1.58 6.17 -29.44
CA PRO A 364 -1.81 5.46 -28.20
C PRO A 364 -3.15 5.76 -27.53
N ALA A 365 -3.76 6.93 -27.79
CA ALA A 365 -5.03 7.28 -27.19
C ALA A 365 -6.16 6.34 -27.66
N ALA A 366 -6.16 5.94 -28.94
CA ALA A 366 -7.10 4.96 -29.45
C ALA A 366 -6.98 3.61 -28.73
N ILE A 367 -5.78 3.20 -28.34
CA ILE A 367 -5.57 1.97 -27.57
C ILE A 367 -6.14 2.10 -26.16
N HIS A 368 -5.99 3.26 -25.51
CA HIS A 368 -6.65 3.54 -24.22
C HIS A 368 -8.17 3.49 -24.32
N LEU A 369 -8.74 4.10 -25.37
CA LEU A 369 -10.19 4.08 -25.64
C LEU A 369 -10.73 2.68 -25.96
N SER A 370 -9.88 1.77 -26.44
CA SER A 370 -10.25 0.38 -26.72
C SER A 370 -10.36 -0.50 -25.45
N GLY A 371 -10.02 0.07 -24.28
CA GLY A 371 -10.20 -0.56 -22.98
C GLY A 371 -8.90 -1.00 -22.30
N TRP A 372 -8.97 -1.13 -20.97
CA TRP A 372 -7.81 -1.44 -20.11
C TRP A 372 -7.08 -2.73 -20.50
N GLY A 373 -7.81 -3.76 -20.97
CA GLY A 373 -7.20 -5.03 -21.40
C GLY A 373 -6.13 -4.83 -22.47
N ASN A 374 -6.38 -3.98 -23.47
CA ASN A 374 -5.42 -3.71 -24.54
C ASN A 374 -4.22 -2.89 -24.05
N VAL A 375 -4.43 -1.91 -23.18
CA VAL A 375 -3.35 -1.14 -22.54
C VAL A 375 -2.44 -2.07 -21.73
N ALA A 376 -3.05 -2.93 -20.91
CA ALA A 376 -2.33 -3.88 -20.07
C ALA A 376 -1.56 -4.91 -20.91
N GLU A 377 -2.17 -5.44 -21.97
CA GLU A 377 -1.54 -6.40 -22.85
C GLU A 377 -0.36 -5.78 -23.62
N TRP A 378 -0.58 -4.67 -24.31
CA TRP A 378 0.40 -4.14 -25.25
C TRP A 378 1.41 -3.22 -24.58
N TYR A 379 0.96 -2.21 -23.84
CA TYR A 379 1.84 -1.22 -23.24
C TYR A 379 2.46 -1.69 -21.93
N LEU A 380 1.88 -2.65 -21.21
CA LEU A 380 2.48 -3.20 -19.98
C LEU A 380 3.02 -4.62 -20.14
N GLY A 381 2.48 -5.40 -21.09
CA GLY A 381 2.77 -6.82 -21.25
C GLY A 381 3.75 -7.15 -22.38
N LYS A 382 3.67 -6.46 -23.53
CA LYS A 382 4.34 -6.86 -24.78
C LYS A 382 5.40 -5.89 -25.29
N GLN A 383 5.81 -4.91 -24.48
CA GLN A 383 6.93 -4.04 -24.82
C GLN A 383 8.12 -4.23 -23.88
N ASP A 384 9.30 -4.08 -24.46
CA ASP A 384 10.58 -3.89 -23.79
C ASP A 384 11.15 -2.53 -24.20
N VAL A 385 12.15 -2.03 -23.46
CA VAL A 385 12.67 -0.67 -23.62
C VAL A 385 14.16 -0.69 -23.91
N ARG A 386 14.59 -0.03 -24.98
CA ARG A 386 15.99 0.29 -25.26
C ARG A 386 16.22 1.77 -24.95
N ILE A 387 16.81 2.05 -23.79
CA ILE A 387 17.00 3.41 -23.28
C ILE A 387 17.99 4.18 -24.14
N ASN A 388 17.61 5.37 -24.60
CA ASN A 388 18.52 6.33 -25.19
C ASN A 388 19.36 6.97 -24.07
N VAL A 389 20.61 6.55 -23.95
CA VAL A 389 21.52 6.98 -22.87
C VAL A 389 21.73 8.49 -22.83
N GLU A 390 21.79 9.16 -23.98
CA GLU A 390 21.97 10.61 -24.04
C GLU A 390 20.74 11.36 -23.51
N ARG A 391 19.53 10.87 -23.80
CA ARG A 391 18.29 11.40 -23.22
C ARG A 391 18.10 11.03 -21.75
N PHE A 392 18.66 9.90 -21.31
CA PHE A 392 18.59 9.44 -19.92
C PHE A 392 19.57 10.17 -18.99
N ARG A 393 20.71 10.65 -19.53
CA ARG A 393 21.76 11.32 -18.78
C ARG A 393 21.26 12.50 -17.91
N PRO A 394 20.39 13.40 -18.38
CA PRO A 394 19.81 14.45 -17.53
C PRO A 394 19.11 13.93 -16.28
N SER A 395 18.40 12.81 -16.35
CA SER A 395 17.73 12.20 -15.20
C SER A 395 18.74 11.67 -14.17
N LEU A 396 19.88 11.13 -14.63
CA LEU A 396 20.98 10.71 -13.76
C LEU A 396 21.64 11.90 -13.04
N LEU A 397 21.84 13.01 -13.75
CA LEU A 397 22.40 14.24 -13.16
C LEU A 397 21.45 14.84 -12.12
N ARG A 398 20.16 14.93 -12.44
CA ARG A 398 19.13 15.37 -11.49
C ARG A 398 19.06 14.47 -10.25
N ALA A 399 19.28 13.16 -10.40
CA ALA A 399 19.36 12.26 -9.26
C ALA A 399 20.56 12.58 -8.35
N LEU A 400 21.71 12.99 -8.90
CA LEU A 400 22.84 13.45 -8.09
C LEU A 400 22.55 14.77 -7.39
N GLU A 401 21.92 15.73 -8.08
CA GLU A 401 21.53 17.03 -7.52
C GLU A 401 20.63 16.87 -6.29
N HIS A 402 19.70 15.92 -6.30
CA HIS A 402 18.86 15.61 -5.15
C HIS A 402 19.61 15.05 -3.92
N LEU A 403 20.87 14.62 -4.10
CA LEU A 403 21.74 14.11 -3.04
C LEU A 403 22.83 15.10 -2.61
N GLN A 404 22.83 16.33 -3.15
CA GLN A 404 23.81 17.37 -2.81
C GLN A 404 23.56 18.01 -1.45
#